data_AF-A0A238VLT0-F1
#
_entry.id   AF-A0A238VLT0-F1
#
_cell.length_a   1.000
_cell.length_b   1.000
_cell.length_c   1.000
_cell.angle_alpha   90.00
_cell.angle_beta   90.00
_cell.angle_gamma   90.00
#
_symmetry.space_group_name_H-M   'P 1'
#
loop_
_entity.id
_entity.type
_entity.pdbx_description
1 polymer ?
#
loop_
_entity_poly.entity_id
_entity_poly.type
_entity_poly.pdbx_seq_one_letter_code
_entity_poly.pdbx_strand_id
1 'polypeptide(L)'
;MKPAVPGLGGNRVPHGARAVEQLRSMMGELQIADVSAQVGLGLFADFEELQHLRPMPHQEEALSEMLDQLVAWAGALAPLRARSGT
;
A
#
# COMPACT_ATOMS: atom_id res chain seq x y z
N MET A 1 -21.58 20.16 34.83
CA MET A 1 -21.02 20.53 33.52
C MET A 1 -19.97 19.48 33.16
N LYS A 2 -20.19 18.67 32.11
CA LYS A 2 -19.31 17.52 31.73
C LYS A 2 -18.01 18.02 31.07
N PRO A 3 -16.86 17.34 31.24
CA PRO A 3 -15.64 17.66 30.50
C PRO A 3 -15.83 17.33 29.00
N ALA A 4 -15.39 18.25 28.14
CA ALA A 4 -15.35 18.07 26.70
C ALA A 4 -14.27 17.03 26.36
N VAL A 5 -14.66 15.98 25.64
CA VAL A 5 -13.73 15.03 25.03
C VAL A 5 -13.11 15.72 23.80
N PRO A 6 -11.77 15.80 23.69
CA PRO A 6 -11.12 16.34 22.50
C PRO A 6 -11.49 15.51 21.27
N GLY A 7 -12.23 16.13 20.35
CA GLY A 7 -12.59 15.54 19.08
C GLY A 7 -11.34 15.25 18.25
N LEU A 8 -11.20 13.98 17.90
CA LEU A 8 -10.35 13.40 16.87
C LEU A 8 -9.93 14.41 15.78
N GLY A 9 -8.68 14.86 15.83
CA GLY A 9 -8.04 15.62 14.74
C GLY A 9 -7.94 14.73 13.50
N GLY A 10 -8.87 14.89 12.56
CA GLY A 10 -8.89 14.18 11.30
C GLY A 10 -7.88 14.76 10.32
N ASN A 11 -6.62 14.32 10.39
CA ASN A 11 -5.56 14.73 9.45
C ASN A 11 -5.39 13.70 8.30
N ARG A 12 -6.43 12.94 7.94
CA ARG A 12 -6.30 11.89 6.94
C ARG A 12 -6.62 12.44 5.55
N VAL A 13 -5.61 13.01 4.91
CA VAL A 13 -5.62 13.11 3.44
C VAL A 13 -4.66 12.03 2.93
N PRO A 14 -5.15 10.85 2.50
CA PRO A 14 -4.29 9.85 1.87
C PRO A 14 -3.95 10.32 0.44
N HIS A 15 -2.98 11.23 0.32
CA HIS A 15 -2.59 11.82 -0.97
C HIS A 15 -1.94 10.81 -1.93
N GLY A 16 -1.45 9.67 -1.43
CA GLY A 16 -0.84 8.60 -2.24
C GLY A 16 -1.82 7.54 -2.76
N ALA A 17 -2.91 7.26 -2.04
CA ALA A 17 -3.79 6.14 -2.36
C ALA A 17 -4.42 6.26 -3.76
N ARG A 18 -4.84 7.47 -4.15
CA ARG A 18 -5.42 7.70 -5.49
C ARG A 18 -4.41 7.53 -6.62
N ALA A 19 -3.15 7.86 -6.38
CA ALA A 19 -2.08 7.63 -7.36
C ALA A 19 -1.86 6.12 -7.57
N VAL A 20 -1.88 5.32 -6.50
CA VAL A 20 -1.77 3.86 -6.56
C VAL A 20 -2.95 3.26 -7.33
N GLU A 21 -4.18 3.69 -7.04
CA GLU A 21 -5.37 3.21 -7.77
C GLU A 21 -5.31 3.56 -9.27
N GLN A 22 -4.86 4.77 -9.61
CA GLN A 22 -4.69 5.17 -11.01
C GLN A 22 -3.60 4.32 -11.70
N LEU A 23 -2.50 4.06 -11.01
CA LEU A 23 -1.43 3.20 -11.52
C LEU A 23 -1.96 1.78 -11.76
N ARG A 24 -2.75 1.22 -10.84
CA ARG A 24 -3.36 -0.11 -10.98
C ARG A 24 -4.23 -0.19 -12.24
N SER A 25 -5.03 0.83 -12.49
CA SER A 25 -5.80 0.91 -13.74
C SER A 25 -4.89 0.87 -14.98
N MET A 26 -3.78 1.61 -14.99
CA MET A 26 -2.81 1.59 -16.10
C MET A 26 -2.10 0.24 -16.24
N MET A 27 -1.77 -0.42 -15.12
CA MET A 27 -1.15 -1.75 -15.12
C MET A 27 -2.11 -2.82 -15.68
N GLY A 28 -3.40 -2.70 -15.38
CA GLY A 28 -4.45 -3.54 -15.97
C GLY A 28 -4.51 -3.44 -17.50
N GLU A 29 -4.39 -2.22 -18.04
CA GLU A 29 -4.32 -2.01 -19.51
C GLU A 29 -3.08 -2.67 -20.14
N LEU A 30 -1.96 -2.71 -19.41
CA LEU A 30 -0.73 -3.37 -19.85
C LEU A 30 -0.70 -4.88 -19.54
N GLN A 31 -1.79 -5.45 -19.04
CA GLN A 31 -1.89 -6.85 -18.62
C GLN A 31 -0.84 -7.25 -17.57
N ILE A 32 -0.42 -6.31 -16.73
CA ILE A 32 0.50 -6.55 -15.62
C ILE A 32 -0.35 -6.94 -14.41
N ALA A 33 -0.11 -8.15 -13.87
CA ALA A 33 -0.81 -8.62 -12.68
C ALA A 33 -0.30 -7.88 -11.43
N ASP A 34 -1.22 -7.17 -10.76
CA ASP A 34 -1.03 -6.48 -9.48
C ASP A 34 -1.61 -7.26 -8.30
N VAL A 35 -1.31 -6.83 -7.06
CA VAL A 35 -1.81 -7.45 -5.82
C VAL A 35 -2.72 -6.50 -5.03
N SER A 36 -3.73 -7.04 -4.34
CA SER A 36 -4.76 -6.24 -3.68
C SER A 36 -4.27 -5.53 -2.42
N ALA A 37 -3.38 -6.15 -1.64
CA ALA A 37 -2.83 -5.53 -0.43
C ALA A 37 -1.97 -4.32 -0.79
N GLN A 38 -2.07 -3.25 0.02
CA GLN A 38 -1.29 -2.02 -0.17
C GLN A 38 -0.80 -1.46 1.17
N VAL A 39 0.35 -0.79 1.14
CA VAL A 39 0.88 -0.03 2.29
C VAL A 39 0.57 1.45 2.11
N GLY A 40 -0.12 2.04 3.09
CA GLY A 40 -0.52 3.43 3.07
C GLY A 40 0.26 4.27 4.08
N LEU A 41 1.39 4.85 3.67
CA LEU A 41 2.20 5.72 4.53
C LEU A 41 1.65 7.16 4.54
N GLY A 42 1.32 7.66 5.71
CA GLY A 42 0.89 9.03 5.95
C GLY A 42 2.05 9.92 6.38
N LEU A 43 2.22 11.08 5.74
CA LEU A 43 3.31 12.02 6.04
C LEU A 43 3.36 12.47 7.51
N PHE A 44 2.20 12.61 8.17
CA PHE A 44 2.14 13.08 9.55
C PHE A 44 2.19 11.97 10.60
N ALA A 45 1.96 10.73 10.19
CA ALA A 45 1.80 9.60 11.12
C ALA A 45 2.97 8.62 11.03
N ASP A 46 3.62 8.55 9.87
CA ASP A 46 4.68 7.58 9.57
C ASP A 46 6.04 8.25 9.33
N PHE A 47 6.18 9.56 9.52
CA PHE A 47 7.44 10.28 9.40
C PHE A 47 7.71 11.22 10.58
N GLU A 48 8.92 11.18 11.12
CA GLU A 48 9.44 12.19 12.04
C GLU A 48 9.99 13.38 11.26
N GLU A 49 9.57 14.59 11.65
CA GLU A 49 9.99 15.85 11.02
C GLU A 49 9.79 15.90 9.49
N LEU A 50 8.88 15.06 8.97
CA LEU A 50 8.63 14.87 7.53
C LEU A 50 9.86 14.35 6.74
N GLN A 51 10.87 13.81 7.41
CA GLN A 51 12.14 13.39 6.79
C GLN A 51 12.50 11.94 7.09
N HIS A 52 12.29 11.48 8.32
CA HIS A 52 12.69 10.15 8.75
C HIS A 52 11.49 9.22 8.83
N LEU A 53 11.50 8.15 8.05
CA LEU A 53 10.44 7.15 8.07
C LEU A 53 10.40 6.45 9.44
N ARG A 54 9.32 6.66 10.18
CA ARG A 54 8.99 6.00 11.45
C ARG A 54 7.54 5.49 11.37
N PRO A 55 7.32 4.33 10.73
CA PRO A 55 5.99 3.85 10.45
C PRO A 55 5.27 3.44 11.73
N MET A 56 3.94 3.59 11.74
CA MET A 56 3.10 3.04 12.79
C MET A 56 3.16 1.50 12.79
N PRO A 57 2.92 0.83 13.94
CA PRO A 57 3.09 -0.62 14.05
C PRO A 57 2.32 -1.46 13.01
N HIS A 58 1.11 -1.03 12.62
CA HIS A 58 0.30 -1.77 11.65
C HIS A 58 0.81 -1.71 10.21
N GLN A 59 1.72 -0.79 9.88
CA GLN A 59 2.28 -0.69 8.53
C GLN A 59 3.20 -1.87 8.20
N GLU A 60 3.85 -2.45 9.23
CA GLU A 60 4.70 -3.63 9.06
C GLU A 60 3.87 -4.86 8.67
N GLU A 61 2.72 -5.06 9.31
CA GLU A 61 1.77 -6.12 8.97
C GLU A 61 1.24 -5.96 7.54
N ALA A 62 0.82 -4.74 7.18
CA ALA A 62 0.35 -4.43 5.83
C ALA A 62 1.45 -4.66 4.75
N LEU A 63 2.70 -4.33 5.08
CA LEU A 63 3.85 -4.57 4.20
C LEU A 63 4.11 -6.06 4.01
N SER A 64 4.08 -6.84 5.10
CA SER A 64 4.24 -8.28 5.03
C SER A 64 3.16 -8.91 4.15
N GLU A 65 1.90 -8.55 4.36
CA GLU A 65 0.79 -9.08 3.56
C GLU A 65 0.95 -8.76 2.06
N MET A 66 1.35 -7.53 1.72
CA MET A 66 1.60 -7.13 0.34
C MET A 66 2.73 -7.95 -0.30
N LEU A 67 3.82 -8.17 0.42
CA LEU A 67 4.96 -8.96 -0.08
C LEU A 67 4.60 -10.44 -0.21
N ASP A 68 3.85 -10.99 0.73
CA ASP A 68 3.39 -12.39 0.69
C ASP A 68 2.49 -12.63 -0.53
N GLN A 69 1.52 -11.73 -0.78
CA GLN A 69 0.70 -11.78 -1.99
C GLN A 69 1.55 -11.67 -3.26
N LEU A 70 2.51 -10.73 -3.30
CA LEU A 70 3.39 -10.52 -4.45
C LEU A 70 4.19 -11.77 -4.77
N VAL A 71 4.83 -12.38 -3.77
CA VAL A 71 5.64 -13.59 -3.94
C VAL A 71 4.76 -14.75 -4.41
N ALA A 72 3.58 -14.94 -3.81
CA ALA A 72 2.65 -16.00 -4.19
C ALA A 72 2.19 -15.87 -5.64
N TRP A 73 1.75 -14.67 -6.06
CA TRP A 73 1.28 -14.42 -7.43
C TRP A 73 2.42 -14.49 -8.45
N ALA A 74 3.58 -13.93 -8.13
CA ALA A 74 4.76 -14.00 -8.99
C ALA A 74 5.17 -15.46 -9.24
N GLY A 75 5.14 -16.31 -8.20
CA GLY A 75 5.38 -17.74 -8.31
C GLY A 75 4.31 -18.45 -9.15
N ALA A 76 3.04 -18.18 -8.89
CA ALA A 76 1.92 -18.81 -9.61
C ALA A 76 1.91 -18.48 -11.12
N LEU A 77 2.27 -17.25 -11.50
CA LEU A 77 2.27 -16.79 -12.89
C LEU A 77 3.59 -17.06 -13.63
N ALA A 78 4.68 -17.40 -12.92
CA ALA A 78 5.98 -17.67 -13.53
C ALA A 78 5.95 -18.72 -14.66
N PRO A 79 5.23 -19.85 -14.55
CA PRO A 79 5.17 -20.85 -15.62
C PRO A 79 4.53 -20.32 -16.92
N LEU A 80 3.59 -19.38 -16.83
CA LEU A 80 2.93 -18.78 -17.99
C LEU A 80 3.90 -17.90 -18.78
N ARG A 81 4.74 -17.14 -18.06
CA ARG A 81 5.80 -16.32 -18.67
C ARG A 81 6.90 -17.17 -19.32
N ALA A 82 7.33 -18.24 -18.63
CA ALA A 82 8.34 -19.15 -19.17
C ALA A 82 7.88 -19.83 -20.47
N ARG A 83 6.60 -20.20 -20.55
CA ARG A 83 6.01 -20.80 -21.76
C ARG A 83 5.89 -19.83 -22.93
N SER A 84 5.65 -18.54 -22.67
CA SER A 84 5.53 -17.53 -23.71
C SER A 84 6.87 -17.13 -24.36
N GLY A 85 8.00 -17.48 -23.75
CA GLY A 85 9.35 -17.15 -24.24
C GLY A 85 10.03 -18.26 -25.06
N THR A 86 9.29 -19.32 -25.43
CA THR A 86 9.70 -20.37 -26.37
C THR A 86 8.83 -20.29 -27.61
#